data_AF-A0A7K6HKT0-F1
#
_entry.id   AF-A0A7K6HKT0-F1
#
_cell.length_a   1.000
_cell.length_b   1.000
_cell.length_c   1.000
_cell.angle_alpha   90.00
_cell.angle_beta   90.00
_cell.angle_gamma   90.00
#
_symmetry.space_group_name_H-M   'P 1'
#
loop_
_entity.id
_entity.type
_entity.pdbx_description
1 polymer ?
#
loop_
_entity_poly.entity_id
_entity_poly.type
_entity_poly.pdbx_seq_one_letter_code
_entity_poly.pdbx_strand_id
1 'polypeptide(L)'
;IEDLLAPDTCVCRTDDGRLVEGLREASLETVVPRGSSDRVMVVLGEHTGKVGRILEREPERGRALVQLGRDVAPQVLPLPYDSICHYLGGGDDD
;
A
#
# COMPACT_ATOMS: atom_id res chain seq x y z
N ILE A 1 -3.22 -3.57 8.31
CA ILE A 1 -3.22 -5.01 8.60
C ILE A 1 -2.09 -5.26 9.58
N GLU A 2 -2.36 -5.94 10.69
CA GLU A 2 -1.37 -6.24 11.73
C GLU A 2 -0.88 -7.70 11.65
N ASP A 3 -1.79 -8.65 11.38
CA ASP A 3 -1.44 -10.07 11.21
C ASP A 3 -2.39 -10.79 10.22
N LEU A 4 -1.96 -11.92 9.65
CA LEU A 4 -2.75 -12.78 8.76
C LEU A 4 -3.08 -14.10 9.46
N LEU A 5 -4.38 -14.36 9.68
CA LEU A 5 -4.86 -15.59 10.33
C LEU A 5 -5.08 -16.72 9.33
N ALA A 6 -5.45 -16.37 8.11
CA ALA A 6 -5.68 -17.27 6.98
C ALA A 6 -5.43 -16.50 5.66
N PRO A 7 -5.41 -17.16 4.50
CA PRO A 7 -5.16 -16.50 3.22
C PRO A 7 -6.10 -15.33 2.90
N ASP A 8 -7.35 -15.39 3.37
CA ASP A 8 -8.39 -14.38 3.12
C ASP A 8 -8.86 -13.67 4.40
N THR A 9 -8.18 -13.89 5.53
CA THR A 9 -8.63 -13.43 6.85
C THR A 9 -7.48 -12.83 7.64
N CYS A 10 -7.67 -11.63 8.17
CA CYS A 10 -6.63 -10.88 8.88
C CYS A 10 -7.10 -10.25 10.19
N VAL A 11 -6.12 -9.79 10.95
CA VAL A 11 -6.30 -8.90 12.10
C VAL A 11 -5.92 -7.49 11.67
N CYS A 12 -6.81 -6.52 11.91
CA CYS A 12 -6.54 -5.11 11.68
C CYS A 12 -6.61 -4.32 12.99
N ARG A 13 -5.69 -3.38 13.14
CA ARG A 13 -5.79 -2.33 14.14
C ARG A 13 -6.41 -1.09 13.52
N THR A 14 -7.49 -0.60 14.12
CA THR A 14 -8.13 0.67 13.77
C THR A 14 -7.29 1.86 14.24
N ASP A 15 -7.57 3.06 13.73
CA ASP A 15 -6.88 4.31 14.12
C ASP A 15 -7.03 4.62 15.63
N ASP A 16 -8.18 4.26 16.24
CA ASP A 16 -8.45 4.35 17.69
C ASP A 16 -7.69 3.28 18.51
N GLY A 17 -6.85 2.46 17.87
CA GLY A 17 -6.05 1.42 18.53
C GLY A 17 -6.78 0.11 18.82
N ARG A 18 -8.03 -0.06 18.38
CA ARG A 18 -8.78 -1.30 18.59
C ARG A 18 -8.35 -2.36 17.58
N LEU A 19 -8.09 -3.57 18.08
CA LEU A 19 -7.88 -4.75 17.25
C LEU A 19 -9.21 -5.37 16.85
N VAL A 20 -9.32 -5.69 15.57
CA VAL A 20 -10.48 -6.35 14.96
C VAL A 20 -9.97 -7.60 14.23
N GLU A 21 -10.38 -8.75 14.71
CA GLU A 21 -9.98 -10.07 14.20
C GLU A 21 -11.05 -10.65 13.27
N GLY A 22 -10.66 -11.62 12.44
CA GLY A 22 -11.60 -12.33 11.57
C GLY A 22 -12.10 -11.50 10.38
N LEU A 23 -11.40 -10.42 10.03
CA LEU A 23 -11.78 -9.58 8.90
C LEU A 23 -11.44 -10.27 7.59
N ARG A 24 -12.46 -10.49 6.76
CA ARG A 24 -12.30 -10.93 5.37
C ARG A 24 -11.55 -9.86 4.59
N GLU A 25 -10.58 -10.27 3.79
CA GLU A 25 -9.86 -9.38 2.86
C GLU A 25 -10.82 -8.59 1.97
N ALA A 26 -11.90 -9.23 1.50
CA ALA A 26 -12.95 -8.60 0.70
C ALA A 26 -13.74 -7.48 1.41
N SER A 27 -13.58 -7.31 2.72
CA SER A 27 -14.20 -6.23 3.51
C SER A 27 -13.25 -5.05 3.76
N LEU A 28 -12.03 -5.12 3.23
CA LEU A 28 -11.02 -4.08 3.37
C LEU A 28 -10.91 -3.29 2.06
N GLU A 29 -10.70 -1.99 2.19
CA GLU A 29 -10.35 -1.12 1.07
C GLU A 29 -8.92 -0.62 1.25
N THR A 30 -8.15 -0.56 0.17
CA THR A 30 -6.80 -0.01 0.23
C THR A 30 -6.86 1.50 0.41
N VAL A 31 -6.29 2.00 1.51
CA VAL A 31 -6.11 3.44 1.69
C VAL A 31 -4.88 3.88 0.93
N VAL A 32 -5.10 4.69 -0.11
CA VAL A 32 -4.03 5.34 -0.85
C VAL A 32 -3.76 6.69 -0.18
N PRO A 33 -2.54 6.91 0.35
CA PRO A 33 -2.26 8.11 1.12
C PRO A 33 -2.42 9.36 0.26
N ARG A 34 -2.85 10.46 0.87
CA ARG A 34 -3.13 11.75 0.20
C ARG A 34 -1.96 12.74 0.29
N GLY A 35 -1.01 12.54 1.20
CA GLY A 35 0.18 13.36 1.32
C GLY A 35 1.12 13.17 0.13
N SER A 36 1.96 14.18 -0.12
CA SER A 36 2.97 14.14 -1.18
C SER A 36 4.21 13.33 -0.78
N SER A 37 4.42 13.09 0.52
CA SER A 37 5.60 12.40 1.06
C SER A 37 5.35 10.97 1.53
N ASP A 38 4.10 10.51 1.42
CA ASP A 38 3.71 9.18 1.87
C ASP A 38 4.21 8.11 0.91
N ARG A 39 4.68 7.00 1.48
CA ARG A 39 5.16 5.84 0.72
C ARG A 39 4.02 4.88 0.47
N VAL A 40 4.07 4.18 -0.64
CA VAL A 40 3.14 3.11 -0.95
C VAL A 40 3.87 1.80 -1.18
N MET A 41 3.24 0.70 -0.80
CA MET A 41 3.71 -0.64 -1.11
C MET A 41 2.76 -1.27 -2.12
N VAL A 42 3.33 -1.97 -3.10
CA VAL A 42 2.55 -2.76 -4.03
C VAL A 42 2.13 -4.05 -3.33
N VAL A 43 0.84 -4.33 -3.32
CA VAL A 43 0.25 -5.51 -2.66
C VAL A 43 -0.29 -6.53 -3.64
N LEU A 44 -0.44 -6.17 -4.93
CA LEU A 44 -0.94 -7.06 -5.98
C LEU A 44 -0.11 -6.95 -7.27
N GLY A 45 -0.03 -8.04 -8.02
CA GLY A 45 0.63 -8.11 -9.33
C GLY A 45 2.13 -8.39 -9.28
N GLU A 46 2.82 -8.17 -10.39
CA GLU A 46 4.24 -8.54 -10.58
C GLU A 46 5.20 -7.78 -9.64
N HIS A 47 4.79 -6.61 -9.16
CA HIS A 47 5.62 -5.73 -8.33
C HIS A 47 5.35 -5.88 -6.83
N THR A 48 4.56 -6.89 -6.43
CA THR A 48 4.16 -7.13 -5.02
C THR A 48 5.37 -7.13 -4.08
N GLY A 49 5.24 -6.43 -2.96
CA GLY A 49 6.29 -6.24 -1.94
C GLY A 49 7.24 -5.08 -2.21
N LYS A 50 7.21 -4.45 -3.40
CA LYS A 50 8.04 -3.27 -3.67
C LYS A 50 7.42 -2.01 -3.05
N VAL A 51 8.28 -1.18 -2.47
CA VAL A 51 7.91 0.13 -1.91
C VAL A 51 8.28 1.23 -2.90
N GLY A 52 7.42 2.25 -2.98
CA GLY A 52 7.60 3.39 -3.86
C GLY A 52 6.92 4.65 -3.35
N ARG A 53 6.91 5.68 -4.19
CA ARG A 53 6.26 6.97 -3.92
C ARG A 53 5.32 7.32 -5.06
N ILE A 54 4.15 7.84 -4.72
CA ILE A 54 3.22 8.38 -5.70
C ILE A 54 3.79 9.69 -6.25
N LEU A 55 4.01 9.75 -7.56
CA LEU A 55 4.38 10.97 -8.27
C LEU A 55 3.12 11.74 -8.71
N GLU A 56 2.15 11.01 -9.25
CA GLU A 56 0.91 11.58 -9.79
C GLU A 56 -0.29 10.68 -9.47
N ARG A 57 -1.46 11.28 -9.28
CA ARG A 57 -2.73 10.59 -9.04
C ARG A 57 -3.65 10.83 -10.21
N GLU A 58 -4.19 9.76 -10.79
CA GLU A 58 -5.18 9.79 -11.86
C GLU A 58 -6.51 9.19 -11.34
N PRO A 59 -7.27 9.92 -10.49
CA PRO A 59 -8.50 9.41 -9.89
C PRO A 59 -9.56 9.06 -10.94
N GLU A 60 -9.60 9.80 -12.05
CA GLU A 60 -10.49 9.53 -13.19
C GLU A 60 -10.22 8.17 -13.85
N ARG A 61 -9.02 7.61 -13.65
CA ARG A 61 -8.59 6.31 -14.18
C ARG A 61 -8.41 5.25 -13.08
N GLY A 62 -8.68 5.59 -11.82
CA GLY A 62 -8.53 4.69 -10.68
C GLY A 62 -7.08 4.22 -10.43
N ARG A 63 -6.09 5.05 -10.73
CA ARG A 63 -4.67 4.66 -10.65
C ARG A 63 -3.75 5.81 -10.20
N ALA A 64 -2.52 5.47 -9.84
CA ALA A 64 -1.45 6.40 -9.53
C ALA A 64 -0.18 6.05 -10.29
N LEU A 65 0.58 7.08 -10.67
CA LEU A 65 1.93 6.92 -11.17
C LEU A 65 2.87 6.77 -9.99
N VAL A 66 3.48 5.60 -9.85
CA VAL A 66 4.33 5.25 -8.69
C VAL A 66 5.76 5.06 -9.16
N GLN A 67 6.68 5.73 -8.47
CA GLN A 67 8.11 5.49 -8.59
C GLN A 67 8.51 4.36 -7.63
N LEU A 68 8.86 3.20 -8.17
CA LEU A 68 9.32 2.03 -7.44
C LEU A 68 10.86 2.01 -7.36
N GLY A 69 11.37 1.68 -6.18
CA GLY A 69 12.81 1.51 -5.92
C GLY A 69 13.50 2.78 -5.44
N ARG A 70 14.63 2.59 -4.72
CA ARG A 70 15.53 3.65 -4.25
C ARG A 70 16.87 3.71 -5.02
N ASP A 71 17.03 2.85 -6.02
CA ASP A 71 18.31 2.64 -6.72
C ASP A 71 18.53 3.62 -7.89
N VAL A 72 19.69 3.52 -8.57
CA VAL A 72 20.18 4.39 -9.65
C VAL A 72 19.21 4.46 -10.85
N ALA A 73 18.34 3.45 -11.03
CA ALA A 73 17.31 3.43 -12.06
C ALA A 73 15.91 3.18 -11.46
N PRO A 74 15.26 4.21 -10.88
CA PRO A 74 13.91 4.07 -10.35
C PRO A 74 12.92 3.85 -11.50
N GLN A 75 12.00 2.89 -11.33
CA GLN A 75 10.99 2.58 -12.34
C GLN A 75 9.71 3.36 -12.03
N VAL A 76 9.18 4.08 -13.01
CA VAL A 76 7.94 4.83 -12.88
C VAL A 76 6.85 4.10 -13.64
N LEU A 77 5.87 3.57 -12.91
CA LEU A 77 4.81 2.72 -13.47
C LEU A 77 3.43 3.18 -13.01
N PRO A 78 2.41 3.16 -13.88
CA PRO A 78 1.03 3.39 -13.47
C PRO A 78 0.50 2.14 -12.75
N LEU A 79 0.15 2.29 -11.48
CA LEU A 79 -0.41 1.22 -10.65
C LEU A 79 -1.85 1.56 -10.24
N PRO A 80 -2.81 0.63 -10.38
CA PRO A 80 -4.17 0.85 -9.90
C PRO A 80 -4.18 0.99 -8.37
N TYR A 81 -5.13 1.76 -7.84
CA TYR A 81 -5.23 1.99 -6.40
C TYR A 81 -5.45 0.72 -5.58
N ASP A 82 -6.14 -0.26 -6.16
CA ASP A 82 -6.39 -1.56 -5.55
C ASP A 82 -5.09 -2.38 -5.35
N SER A 83 -4.07 -2.13 -6.18
CA SER A 83 -2.78 -2.84 -6.11
C SER A 83 -1.74 -2.15 -5.23
N ILE A 84 -2.07 -1.01 -4.62
CA ILE A 84 -1.15 -0.26 -3.74
C ILE A 84 -1.80 0.12 -2.42
N CYS A 85 -1.04 0.09 -1.33
CA CYS A 85 -1.50 0.55 -0.02
C CYS A 85 -0.51 1.51 0.61
N HIS A 86 -0.96 2.34 1.57
CA HIS A 86 -0.04 3.13 2.38
C HIS A 86 0.98 2.22 3.07
N TYR A 87 2.26 2.50 2.86
CA TYR A 87 3.35 1.85 3.57
C TYR A 87 3.74 2.67 4.80
N LEU A 88 3.32 2.20 5.98
CA LEU A 88 3.62 2.79 7.28
C LEU A 88 4.91 2.23 7.92
N GLY A 89 5.61 1.32 7.23
CA GLY A 89 6.86 0.73 7.68
C GLY A 89 8.09 1.59 7.36
N GLY A 90 9.16 1.41 8.14
CA GLY A 90 10.47 2.01 7.89
C GLY A 90 10.64 3.41 8.46
N GLY A 91 10.72 3.50 9.80
CA GLY A 91 11.74 4.36 10.39
C GLY A 91 13.11 3.75 10.04
N ASP A 92 14.04 4.58 9.58
CA ASP A 92 15.47 4.31 9.41
C ASP A 92 15.91 2.85 9.25
N ASP A 93 16.22 2.47 8.02
CA ASP A 93 17.51 1.83 7.80
C ASP A 93 18.52 2.99 7.63
N ASP A 94 19.12 3.43 8.74
CA ASP A 94 20.43 4.11 8.80
C ASP A 94 21.45 3.13 9.39
#